data_AF-A0A0D0C9X1-F1
#
_entry.id   AF-A0A0D0C9X1-F1
#
_cell.length_a   1.000
_cell.length_b   1.000
_cell.length_c   1.000
_cell.angle_alpha   90.00
_cell.angle_beta   90.00
_cell.angle_gamma   90.00
#
_symmetry.space_group_name_H-M   'P 1'
#
loop_
_entity.id
_entity.type
_entity.pdbx_description
1 polymer ?
#
loop_
_entity_poly.entity_id
_entity_poly.type
_entity_poly.pdbx_seq_one_letter_code
_entity_poly.pdbx_strand_id
1 'polypeptide(L)'
;LLIKHTITDVDIEEADQLIHEYCMGLIKLYGLSCVKPNHHYATHTTTLVSNFRPLHDFWTFLFKQLNKVLKLFKTNNHSGGKLETTFFCEFHCMCQSSHLV
;
A
#
# COMPACT_ATOMS: atom_id res chain seq x y z
N LEU A 1 -10.11 -12.05 0.56
CA LEU A 1 -11.00 -11.39 1.55
C LEU A 1 -10.86 -9.86 1.47
N LEU A 2 -9.71 -9.29 1.79
CA LEU A 2 -9.50 -7.83 1.91
C LEU A 2 -9.55 -6.99 0.59
N ILE A 3 -9.75 -7.63 -0.56
CA ILE A 3 -9.87 -6.95 -1.86
C ILE A 3 -11.31 -6.86 -2.36
N LYS A 4 -12.29 -7.38 -1.60
CA LYS A 4 -13.71 -7.28 -1.94
C LYS A 4 -14.12 -5.80 -1.99
N HIS A 5 -15.10 -5.48 -2.84
CA HIS A 5 -15.68 -4.14 -2.93
C HIS A 5 -16.40 -3.71 -1.64
N THR A 6 -17.01 -4.67 -0.97
CA THR A 6 -17.61 -4.49 0.36
C THR A 6 -16.98 -5.53 1.28
N ILE A 7 -16.49 -5.07 2.43
CA ILE A 7 -15.81 -5.87 3.44
C ILE A 7 -16.62 -5.76 4.71
N THR A 8 -16.92 -6.90 5.33
CA THR A 8 -17.56 -6.98 6.65
C THR A 8 -16.51 -7.19 7.75
N ASP A 9 -16.86 -6.92 9.00
CA ASP A 9 -15.95 -7.17 10.13
C ASP A 9 -15.54 -8.65 10.22
N VAL A 10 -16.46 -9.55 9.87
CA VAL A 10 -16.19 -10.99 9.79
C VAL A 10 -15.12 -11.30 8.74
N ASP A 11 -15.15 -10.64 7.57
CA ASP A 11 -14.11 -10.80 6.55
C ASP A 11 -12.73 -10.32 7.04
N ILE A 12 -12.71 -9.30 7.90
CA ILE A 12 -11.49 -8.72 8.47
C ILE A 12 -10.92 -9.67 9.53
N GLU A 13 -11.74 -10.17 10.44
CA GLU A 13 -11.35 -11.16 11.45
C GLU A 13 -10.83 -12.46 10.81
N GLU A 14 -11.53 -12.96 9.79
CA GLU A 14 -11.11 -14.16 9.05
C GLU A 14 -9.76 -13.91 8.34
N ALA A 15 -9.58 -12.74 7.73
CA ALA A 15 -8.31 -12.40 7.10
C ALA A 15 -7.16 -12.30 8.12
N ASP A 16 -7.41 -11.76 9.30
CA ASP A 16 -6.39 -11.65 10.37
C ASP A 16 -5.90 -13.02 10.81
N GLN A 17 -6.86 -13.91 11.08
CA GLN A 17 -6.59 -15.28 11.48
C GLN A 17 -5.78 -16.02 10.42
N LEU A 18 -6.17 -15.93 9.15
CA LEU A 18 -5.47 -16.59 8.05
C LEU A 18 -4.05 -16.05 7.83
N ILE A 19 -3.82 -14.74 8.01
CA ILE A 19 -2.48 -14.14 7.94
C ILE A 19 -1.60 -14.68 9.07
N HIS A 20 -2.13 -14.75 10.29
CA HIS A 20 -1.41 -15.31 11.43
C HIS A 20 -1.07 -16.80 11.21
N GLU A 21 -2.03 -17.61 10.78
CA GLU A 21 -1.83 -19.03 10.49
C GLU A 21 -0.79 -19.25 9.40
N TYR A 22 -0.82 -18.45 8.33
CA TYR A 22 0.20 -18.48 7.28
C TYR A 22 1.60 -18.18 7.84
N CYS A 23 1.75 -17.10 8.62
CA CYS A 23 3.04 -16.73 9.21
C CYS A 23 3.56 -17.81 10.17
N MET A 24 2.69 -18.39 10.99
CA MET A 24 3.06 -19.48 11.90
C MET A 24 3.44 -20.75 11.15
N GLY A 25 2.71 -21.09 10.07
CA GLY A 25 3.04 -22.20 9.19
C GLY A 25 4.40 -22.02 8.52
N LEU A 26 4.70 -20.81 8.05
CA LEU A 26 5.99 -20.45 7.46
C LEU A 26 7.14 -20.66 8.45
N ILE A 27 6.98 -20.18 9.70
CA ILE A 27 7.97 -20.36 10.76
C ILE A 27 8.15 -21.84 11.10
N LYS A 28 7.05 -22.61 11.15
CA LYS A 28 7.10 -24.05 11.45
C LYS A 28 7.84 -24.84 10.37
N LEU A 29 7.68 -24.48 9.09
CA LEU A 29 8.27 -25.21 7.96
C LEU A 29 9.71 -24.80 7.67
N TYR A 30 10.04 -23.51 7.82
CA TYR A 30 11.31 -22.95 7.35
C TYR A 30 12.13 -22.26 8.45
N GLY A 31 11.64 -22.23 9.69
CA GLY A 31 12.28 -21.58 10.82
C GLY A 31 12.14 -20.06 10.83
N LEU A 32 12.57 -19.40 11.92
CA LEU A 32 12.39 -17.96 12.12
C LEU A 32 13.15 -17.10 11.08
N SER A 33 14.23 -17.62 10.51
CA SER A 33 15.09 -16.89 9.55
C SER A 33 14.41 -16.57 8.21
N CYS A 34 13.32 -17.27 7.88
CA CYS A 34 12.54 -17.00 6.67
C CYS A 34 11.67 -15.75 6.81
N VAL A 35 11.39 -15.31 8.04
CA VAL A 35 10.55 -14.13 8.31
C VAL A 35 11.26 -12.88 7.77
N LYS A 36 10.49 -12.07 7.06
CA LYS A 36 10.91 -10.80 6.45
C LYS A 36 10.03 -9.66 6.99
N PRO A 37 10.47 -8.39 6.92
CA PRO A 37 9.64 -7.26 7.30
C PRO A 37 8.24 -7.27 6.67
N ASN A 38 8.09 -7.73 5.43
CA ASN A 38 6.79 -7.85 4.77
C ASN A 38 5.80 -8.79 5.48
N HIS A 39 6.30 -9.85 6.15
CA HIS A 39 5.45 -10.75 6.94
C HIS A 39 4.93 -10.04 8.18
N HIS A 40 5.77 -9.21 8.83
CA HIS A 40 5.33 -8.35 9.92
C HIS A 40 4.36 -7.27 9.43
N TYR A 41 4.62 -6.63 8.29
CA TYR A 41 3.68 -5.66 7.72
C TYR A 41 2.33 -6.28 7.37
N ALA A 42 2.31 -7.54 6.94
CA ALA A 42 1.07 -8.23 6.65
C ALA A 42 0.13 -8.31 7.87
N THR A 43 0.65 -8.45 9.09
CA THR A 43 -0.18 -8.52 10.31
C THR A 43 -0.87 -7.20 10.65
N HIS A 44 -0.43 -6.07 10.09
CA HIS A 44 -1.09 -4.77 10.27
C HIS A 44 -2.16 -4.50 9.20
N THR A 45 -2.27 -5.35 8.17
CA THR A 45 -3.13 -5.09 7.00
C THR A 45 -4.60 -4.96 7.40
N THR A 46 -5.07 -5.80 8.32
CA THR A 46 -6.46 -5.81 8.80
C THR A 46 -6.80 -4.51 9.54
N THR A 47 -5.91 -4.05 10.42
CA THR A 47 -6.02 -2.75 11.09
C THR A 47 -6.05 -1.59 10.09
N LEU A 48 -5.21 -1.65 9.04
CA LEU A 48 -5.21 -0.64 7.98
C LEU A 48 -6.55 -0.63 7.21
N VAL A 49 -7.10 -1.80 6.88
CA VAL A 49 -8.40 -1.90 6.19
C VAL A 49 -9.55 -1.35 7.05
N SER A 50 -9.55 -1.63 8.35
CA SER A 50 -10.55 -1.08 9.28
C SER A 50 -10.50 0.46 9.35
N ASN A 51 -9.30 1.04 9.30
CA ASN A 51 -9.12 2.49 9.42
C ASN A 51 -9.30 3.25 8.09
N PHE A 52 -8.87 2.67 6.98
CA PHE A 52 -8.72 3.37 5.69
C PHE A 52 -9.66 2.85 4.58
N ARG A 53 -10.58 1.94 4.91
CA ARG A 53 -11.50 1.26 3.96
C ARG A 53 -10.80 0.13 3.18
N PRO A 54 -11.47 -0.59 2.24
CA PRO A 54 -10.86 -1.67 1.48
C PRO A 54 -9.52 -1.31 0.82
N LEU A 55 -8.66 -2.31 0.61
CA LEU A 55 -7.30 -2.11 0.09
C LEU A 55 -7.23 -1.29 -1.21
N HIS A 56 -8.22 -1.42 -2.09
CA HIS A 56 -8.23 -0.69 -3.35
C HIS A 56 -8.43 0.83 -3.19
N ASP A 57 -8.96 1.29 -2.06
CA ASP A 57 -9.20 2.71 -1.80
C ASP A 57 -7.91 3.45 -1.43
N PHE A 58 -6.93 2.77 -0.82
CA PHE A 58 -5.70 3.41 -0.32
C PHE A 58 -4.39 2.79 -0.82
N TRP A 59 -4.45 1.72 -1.61
CA TRP A 59 -3.22 1.11 -2.13
C TRP A 59 -2.59 1.97 -3.23
N THR A 60 -1.25 2.02 -3.21
CA THR A 60 -0.36 2.71 -4.13
C THR A 60 -0.42 2.30 -5.61
N PHE A 61 -1.36 1.45 -6.01
CA PHE A 61 -1.53 1.08 -7.42
C PHE A 61 -1.71 2.30 -8.32
N LEU A 62 -2.56 3.25 -7.92
CA LEU A 62 -2.79 4.48 -8.68
C LEU A 62 -1.50 5.29 -8.85
N PHE A 63 -0.75 5.50 -7.77
CA PHE A 63 0.53 6.23 -7.80
C PHE A 63 1.58 5.53 -8.69
N LYS A 64 1.64 4.20 -8.66
CA LYS A 64 2.52 3.43 -9.56
C LYS A 64 2.13 3.62 -11.02
N GLN A 65 0.84 3.65 -11.32
CA GLN A 65 0.34 3.91 -12.67
C GLN A 65 0.70 5.33 -13.13
N LEU A 66 0.52 6.33 -12.27
CA LEU A 66 0.93 7.71 -12.53
C LEU A 66 2.43 7.80 -12.82
N ASN A 67 3.28 7.11 -12.06
CA ASN A 67 4.72 7.07 -12.35
C ASN A 67 5.03 6.53 -13.76
N LYS A 68 4.25 5.57 -14.27
CA LYS A 68 4.39 5.09 -15.65
C LYS A 68 3.99 6.17 -16.66
N VAL A 69 2.88 6.85 -16.42
CA VAL A 69 2.41 7.96 -17.27
C VAL A 69 3.44 9.09 -17.29
N LEU A 70 4.01 9.45 -16.13
CA LEU A 70 5.04 10.49 -16.01
C LEU A 70 6.28 10.17 -16.85
N LYS A 71 6.72 8.90 -16.86
CA LYS A 71 7.86 8.45 -17.67
C LYS A 71 7.62 8.49 -19.18
N LEU A 72 6.37 8.56 -19.63
CA LEU A 72 6.04 8.62 -21.06
C LEU A 72 6.13 10.04 -21.64
N PHE A 73 6.18 11.08 -20.80
CA PHE A 73 6.35 12.45 -21.28
C PHE A 73 7.79 12.65 -21.81
N LYS A 74 7.89 13.21 -23.02
CA LYS A 74 9.18 13.66 -23.55
C LYS A 74 9.63 14.89 -22.75
N THR A 75 10.64 14.73 -21.91
CA THR A 75 11.10 15.79 -21.01
C THR A 75 12.04 16.83 -21.65
N ASN A 76 12.16 16.90 -22.99
CA ASN A 76 13.04 17.88 -23.69
C ASN A 76 14.41 18.07 -23.00
N ASN A 77 15.13 16.97 -22.72
CA ASN A 77 16.41 16.96 -22.00
C ASN A 77 16.39 17.42 -20.52
N HIS A 78 15.24 17.54 -19.87
CA HIS A 78 15.13 17.66 -18.40
C HIS A 78 15.21 16.28 -17.71
N SER A 79 16.09 15.40 -18.20
CA SER A 79 16.40 14.11 -17.61
C SER A 79 17.28 14.31 -16.38
N GLY A 80 16.67 14.41 -15.20
CA GLY A 80 17.39 14.62 -13.94
C GLY A 80 16.52 14.66 -12.69
N GLY A 81 15.33 14.04 -12.72
CA GLY A 81 14.44 13.98 -11.56
C GLY A 81 13.57 15.22 -11.33
N LYS A 82 13.72 16.29 -12.12
CA LYS A 82 12.99 17.56 -11.91
C LYS A 82 11.48 17.38 -12.01
N LEU A 83 11.00 16.57 -12.96
CA LEU A 83 9.57 16.33 -13.16
C LEU A 83 8.98 15.57 -11.95
N GLU A 84 9.69 14.54 -11.49
CA GLU A 84 9.32 13.73 -10.33
C GLU A 84 9.31 14.58 -9.05
N THR A 85 10.31 15.44 -8.86
CA THR A 85 10.37 16.38 -7.72
C THR A 85 9.22 17.37 -7.74
N THR A 86 8.91 17.99 -8.88
CA THR A 86 7.77 18.91 -9.00
C THR A 86 6.46 18.21 -8.68
N PHE A 87 6.23 17.01 -9.22
CA PHE A 87 5.02 16.24 -8.91
C PHE A 87 4.91 15.89 -7.42
N PHE A 88 6.01 15.49 -6.79
CA PHE A 88 6.02 15.17 -5.37
C PHE A 88 5.73 16.40 -4.50
N CYS A 89 6.34 17.56 -4.82
CA CYS A 89 6.08 18.81 -4.12
C CYS A 89 4.62 19.23 -4.23
N GLU A 90 4.03 19.19 -5.43
CA GLU A 90 2.63 19.56 -5.63
C GLU A 90 1.68 18.58 -4.92
N PHE A 91 1.94 17.27 -5.00
CA PHE A 91 1.17 16.27 -4.26
C PHE A 91 1.22 16.54 -2.74
N HIS A 92 2.40 16.84 -2.20
CA HIS A 92 2.56 17.18 -0.78
C HIS A 92 1.80 18.46 -0.40
N CYS A 93 1.87 19.51 -1.22
CA CYS A 93 1.10 20.74 -1.04
C CYS A 93 -0.42 20.47 -1.05
N MET A 94 -0.91 19.63 -1.95
CA MET A 94 -2.32 19.21 -2.00
C MET A 94 -2.74 18.44 -0.75
N CYS A 95 -1.93 17.50 -0.26
CA CYS A 95 -2.23 16.76 0.97
C CYS A 95 -2.30 17.71 2.18
N GLN A 96 -1.35 18.63 2.31
CA GLN A 96 -1.36 19.61 3.41
C GLN A 96 -2.59 20.52 3.39
N SER A 97 -3.05 20.91 2.20
CA SER A 97 -4.25 21.74 2.05
C SER A 97 -5.55 20.95 2.28
N SER A 98 -5.58 19.64 2.00
CA SER A 98 -6.73 18.77 2.30
C SER A 98 -6.95 18.51 3.79
N HIS A 99 -5.94 18.70 4.65
CA HIS A 99 -6.08 18.61 6.11
C HIS A 99 -6.66 19.89 6.76
N LEU A 100 -6.93 20.93 5.97
CA LEU A 100 -7.47 22.22 6.43
C LEU A 100 -8.99 22.37 6.18
N VAL A 101 -9.67 21.29 5.77
CA VAL A 101 -11.13 21.20 5.62
C VAL A 101 -11.63 20.06 6.49
#